data_AF-A0A8J3I2E5-F1
#
_entry.id   AF-A0A8J3I2E5-F1
#
_cell.length_a   1.000
_cell.length_b   1.000
_cell.length_c   1.000
_cell.angle_alpha   90.00
_cell.angle_beta   90.00
_cell.angle_gamma   90.00
#
_symmetry.space_group_name_H-M   'P 1'
#
loop_
_entity.id
_entity.type
_entity.pdbx_description
1 polymer ?
#
loop_
_entity_poly.entity_id
_entity_poly.type
_entity_poly.pdbx_seq_one_letter_code
_entity_poly.pdbx_strand_id
1 'polypeptide(L)'
;MLSRGLQIILVVALIVFLIFLFRPEYVANAGNALIKAVDGSDVSGTAQLTPKATGNGSSFQVNLQGLKTNARYVVTLDKDRCGSSSTTTLGTISSDQSGNATISVERSDLSSALQNGLWVDVRRENASGPSIACGQVKVNSQELAQFNSTPTPTSTSTNLSSFITPTTTNSGSIWDSLLTGFPQTGAGPGDHSSYDNYKYPRKR
;
A
#
# COMPACT_ATOMS: atom_id res chain seq x y z
N MET A 1 -22.69 40.90 -24.44
CA MET A 1 -21.28 40.57 -24.76
C MET A 1 -20.43 40.99 -23.57
N LEU A 2 -19.89 40.04 -22.82
CA LEU A 2 -18.91 40.36 -21.77
C LEU A 2 -17.72 41.08 -22.42
N SER A 3 -17.25 42.18 -21.84
CA SER A 3 -16.01 42.80 -22.30
C SER A 3 -14.88 41.77 -22.20
N ARG A 4 -13.95 41.78 -23.15
CA ARG A 4 -12.81 40.83 -23.16
C ARG A 4 -12.02 40.86 -21.84
N GLY A 5 -12.03 41.99 -21.13
CA GLY A 5 -11.44 42.12 -19.80
C GLY A 5 -12.15 41.28 -18.72
N LEU A 6 -13.49 41.23 -18.72
CA LEU A 6 -14.25 40.43 -17.75
C LEU A 6 -14.06 38.92 -17.99
N GLN A 7 -13.94 38.49 -19.25
CA GLN A 7 -13.64 37.10 -19.60
C GLN A 7 -12.28 36.66 -19.05
N ILE A 8 -11.24 37.48 -19.17
CA ILE A 8 -9.89 37.15 -18.68
C ILE A 8 -9.89 37.01 -17.16
N ILE A 9 -10.53 37.93 -16.42
CA ILE A 9 -10.61 37.86 -14.96
C ILE A 9 -11.31 36.59 -14.50
N LEU A 10 -12.39 36.20 -15.18
CA LEU A 10 -13.16 35.01 -14.82
C LEU A 10 -12.35 33.73 -15.09
N VAL A 11 -11.61 33.67 -16.19
CA VAL A 11 -10.70 32.55 -16.49
C VAL A 11 -9.57 32.46 -15.46
N VAL A 12 -8.95 33.58 -15.09
CA VAL A 12 -7.90 33.59 -14.05
C VAL A 12 -8.47 33.15 -12.70
N ALA A 13 -9.64 33.65 -12.31
CA ALA A 13 -10.30 33.26 -11.06
C ALA A 13 -10.63 31.75 -11.04
N LEU A 14 -11.10 31.20 -12.16
CA LEU A 14 -11.36 29.77 -12.32
C LEU A 14 -10.07 28.95 -12.17
N ILE A 15 -8.98 29.37 -12.80
CA ILE A 15 -7.68 28.67 -12.69
C ILE A 15 -7.17 28.69 -11.25
N VAL A 16 -7.20 29.84 -10.57
CA VAL A 16 -6.80 29.95 -9.16
C VAL A 16 -7.69 29.07 -8.26
N PHE A 17 -9.01 29.06 -8.51
CA PHE A 17 -9.95 28.23 -7.79
C PHE A 17 -9.68 26.73 -8.00
N LEU A 18 -9.37 26.31 -9.24
CA LEU A 18 -8.98 24.93 -9.53
C LEU A 18 -7.68 24.55 -8.82
N ILE A 19 -6.65 25.40 -8.84
CA ILE A 19 -5.39 25.15 -8.11
C ILE A 19 -5.66 25.01 -6.59
N PHE A 20 -6.57 25.82 -6.04
CA PHE A 20 -6.95 25.73 -4.63
C PHE A 20 -7.72 24.44 -4.29
N LEU A 21 -8.59 23.97 -5.19
CA LEU A 21 -9.28 22.69 -5.02
C LEU A 21 -8.33 21.49 -5.12
N PHE A 22 -7.28 21.61 -5.93
CA PHE A 22 -6.24 20.59 -6.08
C PHE A 22 -5.01 20.88 -5.20
N ARG A 23 -5.18 21.39 -3.97
CA ARG A 23 -4.06 21.54 -3.03
C ARG A 23 -3.32 20.20 -2.89
N PRO A 24 -2.09 20.06 -3.41
CA PRO A 24 -1.42 18.77 -3.54
C PRO A 24 -1.06 18.17 -2.18
N GLU A 25 -0.92 19.01 -1.15
CA GLU A 25 -0.43 18.60 0.18
C GLU A 25 -1.36 17.60 0.90
N TYR A 26 -2.69 17.69 0.71
CA TYR A 26 -3.62 16.74 1.32
C TYR A 26 -3.54 15.36 0.66
N VAL A 27 -3.43 15.34 -0.67
CA VAL A 27 -3.32 14.08 -1.42
C VAL A 27 -1.95 13.46 -1.21
N ALA A 28 -0.90 14.27 -1.13
CA ALA A 28 0.48 13.84 -0.93
C ALA A 28 0.73 13.18 0.44
N ASN A 29 0.01 13.59 1.49
CA ASN A 29 0.16 13.05 2.84
C ASN A 29 -0.88 11.97 3.20
N ALA A 30 -1.80 11.66 2.30
CA ALA A 30 -2.66 10.48 2.44
C ALA A 30 -1.84 9.22 2.21
N GLY A 31 -2.20 8.14 2.91
CA GLY A 31 -1.51 6.87 2.79
C GLY A 31 -2.39 5.68 3.08
N ASN A 32 -1.97 4.53 2.59
CA ASN A 32 -2.66 3.27 2.80
C ASN A 32 -1.66 2.19 3.20
N ALA A 33 -2.08 1.25 4.03
CA ALA A 33 -1.32 0.05 4.34
C ALA A 33 -2.18 -1.18 4.08
N LEU A 34 -1.60 -2.18 3.43
CA LEU A 34 -2.16 -3.53 3.41
C LEU A 34 -1.55 -4.31 4.57
N ILE A 35 -2.38 -4.74 5.52
CA ILE A 35 -1.96 -5.48 6.70
C ILE A 35 -2.05 -6.96 6.40
N LYS A 36 -0.94 -7.66 6.54
CA LYS A 36 -0.81 -9.10 6.29
C LYS A 36 -0.47 -9.83 7.58
N ALA A 37 -0.90 -11.08 7.65
CA ALA A 37 -0.55 -11.95 8.75
C ALA A 37 0.97 -12.11 8.88
N VAL A 38 1.42 -12.19 10.12
CA VAL A 38 2.78 -12.61 10.49
C VAL A 38 2.69 -13.69 11.58
N ASP A 39 3.79 -14.41 11.78
CA ASP A 39 3.91 -15.44 12.83
C ASP A 39 2.79 -16.50 12.80
N GLY A 40 2.38 -16.91 11.60
CA GLY A 40 1.37 -17.96 11.39
C GLY A 40 -0.05 -17.58 11.82
N SER A 41 -0.36 -16.29 11.98
CA SER A 41 -1.74 -15.84 12.21
C SER A 41 -2.58 -15.89 10.92
N ASP A 42 -3.91 -15.75 11.07
CA ASP A 42 -4.84 -15.56 9.96
C ASP A 42 -5.26 -14.08 9.79
N VAL A 43 -4.62 -13.17 10.54
CA VAL A 43 -5.06 -11.78 10.65
C VAL A 43 -4.63 -10.98 9.43
N SER A 44 -5.58 -10.30 8.81
CA SER A 44 -5.34 -9.43 7.66
C SER A 44 -6.22 -8.20 7.72
N GLY A 45 -5.92 -7.20 6.92
CA GLY A 45 -6.72 -5.99 6.91
C GLY A 45 -6.14 -4.86 6.08
N THR A 46 -6.70 -3.68 6.29
CA THR A 46 -6.25 -2.44 5.67
C THR A 46 -6.13 -1.35 6.70
N ALA A 47 -5.19 -0.43 6.49
CA ALA A 47 -5.18 0.84 7.18
C ALA A 47 -5.21 1.99 6.19
N GLN A 48 -5.90 3.06 6.56
CA GLN A 48 -5.98 4.29 5.81
C GLN A 48 -5.59 5.45 6.71
N LEU A 49 -4.74 6.31 6.17
CA LEU A 49 -4.31 7.56 6.76
C LEU A 49 -4.87 8.70 5.92
N THR A 50 -5.66 9.55 6.57
CA THR A 50 -6.27 10.72 5.95
C THR A 50 -5.81 11.98 6.70
N PRO A 51 -5.00 12.85 6.08
CA PRO A 51 -4.60 14.11 6.71
C PRO A 51 -5.81 15.04 6.89
N LYS A 52 -5.84 15.81 7.98
CA LYS A 52 -6.90 16.78 8.24
C LYS A 52 -6.74 18.01 7.35
N ALA A 53 -7.87 18.55 6.89
CA ALA A 53 -7.96 19.77 6.11
C ALA A 53 -7.30 20.99 6.78
N THR A 54 -7.17 21.01 8.11
CA THR A 54 -6.56 22.13 8.84
C THR A 54 -5.04 21.99 9.04
N GLY A 55 -4.41 20.95 8.47
CA GLY A 55 -2.95 20.73 8.54
C GLY A 55 -2.43 20.14 9.86
N ASN A 56 -3.18 20.32 10.95
CA ASN A 56 -2.79 19.84 12.28
C ASN A 56 -3.48 18.50 12.58
N GLY A 57 -2.98 17.45 11.95
CA GLY A 57 -3.26 16.07 12.32
C GLY A 57 -3.72 15.17 11.19
N SER A 58 -3.96 13.92 11.53
CA SER A 58 -4.39 12.88 10.61
C SER A 58 -5.37 11.95 11.31
N SER A 59 -6.34 11.46 10.55
CA SER A 59 -7.20 10.36 10.93
C SER A 59 -6.57 9.07 10.44
N PHE A 60 -6.51 8.07 11.31
CA PHE A 60 -6.03 6.74 11.01
C PHE A 60 -7.14 5.74 11.24
N GLN A 61 -7.54 5.04 10.19
CA GLN A 61 -8.55 4.00 10.25
C GLN A 61 -7.88 2.66 9.98
N VAL A 62 -8.14 1.66 10.81
CA VAL A 62 -7.66 0.28 10.61
C VAL A 62 -8.85 -0.65 10.63
N ASN A 63 -8.95 -1.50 9.62
CA ASN A 63 -9.94 -2.56 9.53
C ASN A 63 -9.20 -3.90 9.48
N LEU A 64 -9.55 -4.80 10.39
CA LEU A 64 -8.93 -6.12 10.53
C LEU A 64 -9.99 -7.22 10.48
N GLN A 65 -9.58 -8.38 9.99
CA GLN A 65 -10.36 -9.61 9.89
C GLN A 65 -9.45 -10.81 10.19
N GLY A 66 -10.06 -11.96 10.51
CA GLY A 66 -9.33 -13.18 10.86
C GLY A 66 -8.75 -13.15 12.28
N LEU A 67 -9.22 -12.25 13.14
CA LEU A 67 -8.85 -12.20 14.55
C LEU A 67 -9.57 -13.33 15.31
N LYS A 68 -8.92 -13.87 16.35
CA LYS A 68 -9.61 -14.74 17.32
C LYS A 68 -10.73 -13.94 17.97
N THR A 69 -11.95 -14.48 17.97
CA THR A 69 -13.17 -13.83 18.45
C THR A 69 -13.08 -13.42 19.92
N ASN A 70 -13.73 -12.30 20.27
CA ASN A 70 -13.76 -11.72 21.62
C ASN A 70 -12.38 -11.54 22.28
N ALA A 71 -11.31 -11.41 21.50
CA ALA A 71 -9.96 -11.18 22.01
C ALA A 71 -9.55 -9.71 21.86
N ARG A 72 -8.61 -9.29 22.72
CA ARG A 72 -8.05 -7.94 22.75
C ARG A 72 -6.71 -7.89 22.03
N TYR A 73 -6.52 -6.82 21.26
CA TYR A 73 -5.30 -6.54 20.51
C TYR A 73 -4.91 -5.07 20.66
N VAL A 74 -3.63 -4.79 20.52
CA VAL A 74 -3.11 -3.42 20.52
C VAL A 74 -2.59 -3.12 19.12
N VAL A 75 -2.98 -1.97 18.58
CA VAL A 75 -2.46 -1.49 17.30
C VAL A 75 -1.43 -0.40 17.58
N THR A 76 -0.21 -0.61 17.10
CA THR A 76 0.90 0.35 17.20
C THR A 76 1.34 0.80 15.81
N LEU A 77 2.02 1.94 15.78
CA LEU A 77 2.82 2.37 14.65
C LEU A 77 4.28 2.21 15.02
N ASP A 78 4.97 1.39 14.26
CA ASP A 78 6.37 1.06 14.44
C ASP A 78 7.22 1.77 13.39
N LYS A 79 8.47 2.08 13.74
CA LYS A 79 9.44 2.68 12.83
C LYS A 79 10.17 1.57 12.06
N ASP A 80 10.44 1.78 10.77
CA ASP A 80 11.28 0.93 9.91
C ASP A 80 10.76 -0.48 9.59
N ARG A 81 10.20 -1.22 10.57
CA ARG A 81 9.57 -2.54 10.43
C ARG A 81 8.65 -2.85 11.63
N CYS A 82 7.71 -3.78 11.48
CA CYS A 82 6.91 -4.26 12.61
C CYS A 82 7.75 -5.02 13.65
N GLY A 83 7.31 -5.01 14.90
CA GLY A 83 8.05 -5.58 16.02
C GLY A 83 9.26 -4.74 16.45
N SER A 84 9.48 -3.57 15.83
CA SER A 84 10.50 -2.62 16.28
C SER A 84 9.98 -1.78 17.47
N SER A 85 10.74 -0.76 17.85
CA SER A 85 10.27 0.23 18.82
C SER A 85 9.04 0.96 18.26
N SER A 86 7.91 0.85 18.96
CA SER A 86 6.70 1.57 18.61
C SER A 86 6.90 3.06 18.76
N THR A 87 6.67 3.78 17.67
CA THR A 87 6.66 5.25 17.65
C THR A 87 5.45 5.78 18.40
N THR A 88 4.30 5.12 18.24
CA THR A 88 3.08 5.47 18.95
C THR A 88 2.12 4.30 19.03
N THR A 89 1.31 4.27 20.10
CA THR A 89 0.17 3.35 20.22
C THR A 89 -1.07 4.05 19.69
N LEU A 90 -1.73 3.42 18.70
CA LEU A 90 -2.99 3.93 18.16
C LEU A 90 -4.15 3.63 19.10
N GLY A 91 -4.18 2.42 19.67
CA GLY A 91 -5.16 2.06 20.68
C GLY A 91 -5.29 0.55 20.88
N THR A 92 -6.25 0.18 21.72
CA THR A 92 -6.66 -1.21 21.93
C THR A 92 -7.98 -1.47 21.22
N ILE A 93 -8.06 -2.61 20.56
CA ILE A 93 -9.26 -3.08 19.86
C ILE A 93 -9.71 -4.42 20.42
N SER A 94 -10.99 -4.72 20.30
CA SER A 94 -11.54 -6.04 20.58
C SER A 94 -12.22 -6.57 19.33
N SER A 95 -11.93 -7.81 18.96
CA SER A 95 -12.60 -8.46 17.84
C SER A 95 -14.04 -8.83 18.19
N ASP A 96 -14.94 -8.72 17.22
CA ASP A 96 -16.32 -9.19 17.34
C ASP A 96 -16.45 -10.72 17.25
N GLN A 97 -17.68 -11.22 17.17
CA GLN A 97 -18.00 -12.65 17.04
C GLN A 97 -17.60 -13.25 15.69
N SER A 98 -17.34 -12.41 14.68
CA SER A 98 -16.89 -12.81 13.34
C SER A 98 -15.37 -12.72 13.17
N GLY A 99 -14.64 -12.27 14.19
CA GLY A 99 -13.20 -12.08 14.12
C GLY A 99 -12.80 -10.79 13.41
N ASN A 100 -13.69 -9.80 13.36
CA ASN A 100 -13.42 -8.49 12.77
C ASN A 100 -13.19 -7.44 13.85
N ALA A 101 -12.38 -6.42 13.54
CA ALA A 101 -12.21 -5.26 14.40
C ALA A 101 -11.90 -4.02 13.56
N THR A 102 -12.45 -2.89 13.97
CA THR A 102 -12.16 -1.58 13.38
C THR A 102 -11.75 -0.61 14.47
N ILE A 103 -10.77 0.24 14.17
CA ILE A 103 -10.41 1.39 14.99
C ILE A 103 -10.21 2.62 14.12
N SER A 104 -10.71 3.75 14.60
CA SER A 104 -10.48 5.06 14.01
C SER A 104 -9.89 5.97 15.08
N VAL A 105 -8.74 6.57 14.80
CA VAL A 105 -8.00 7.42 15.74
C VAL A 105 -7.62 8.72 15.05
N GLU A 106 -7.82 9.83 15.75
CA GLU A 106 -7.32 11.13 15.29
C GLU A 106 -6.10 11.53 16.10
N ARG A 107 -5.04 11.99 15.42
CA ARG A 107 -3.77 12.37 16.05
C ARG A 107 -3.16 13.57 15.38
N SER A 108 -2.73 14.56 16.17
CA SER A 108 -2.07 15.77 15.68
C SER A 108 -0.58 15.56 15.37
N ASP A 109 0.04 14.52 15.95
CA ASP A 109 1.47 14.23 15.94
C ASP A 109 1.91 13.24 14.86
N LEU A 110 0.97 12.69 14.08
CA LEU A 110 1.30 11.68 13.07
C LEU A 110 2.10 12.24 11.89
N SER A 111 1.86 13.50 11.50
CA SER A 111 2.36 14.07 10.23
C SER A 111 3.89 14.06 10.09
N SER A 112 4.63 14.29 11.17
CA SER A 112 6.11 14.25 11.18
C SER A 112 6.65 12.81 11.13
N ALA A 113 5.90 11.84 11.67
CA ALA A 113 6.30 10.44 11.69
C ALA A 113 6.12 9.77 10.31
N LEU A 114 5.17 10.25 9.49
CA LEU A 114 4.86 9.68 8.16
C LEU A 114 6.06 9.66 7.19
N GLN A 115 6.92 10.68 7.27
CA GLN A 115 8.06 10.86 6.36
C GLN A 115 9.10 9.73 6.48
N ASN A 116 9.13 9.02 7.62
CA ASN A 116 10.17 8.04 7.94
C ASN A 116 9.76 6.58 7.70
N GLY A 117 8.68 6.33 6.97
CA GLY A 117 8.23 4.97 6.66
C GLY A 117 7.66 4.26 7.90
N LEU A 118 6.35 4.38 8.08
CA LEU A 118 5.65 3.79 9.22
C LEU A 118 5.12 2.40 8.90
N TRP A 119 5.06 1.57 9.92
CA TRP A 119 4.48 0.25 9.85
C TRP A 119 3.35 0.13 10.85
N VAL A 120 2.19 -0.33 10.39
CA VAL A 120 1.09 -0.72 11.26
C VAL A 120 1.40 -2.10 11.79
N ASP A 121 1.50 -2.21 13.10
CA ASP A 121 1.72 -3.47 13.79
C ASP A 121 0.51 -3.77 14.68
N VAL A 122 -0.01 -4.99 14.56
CA VAL A 122 -1.09 -5.52 15.37
C VAL A 122 -0.46 -6.52 16.34
N ARG A 123 -0.56 -6.23 17.63
CA ARG A 123 0.05 -7.02 18.70
C ARG A 123 -0.99 -7.69 19.59
N ARG A 124 -0.65 -8.86 20.12
CA ARG A 124 -1.50 -9.57 21.08
C ARG A 124 -1.29 -9.04 22.49
N GLU A 125 -2.35 -8.94 23.27
CA GLU A 125 -2.35 -8.56 24.71
C GLU A 125 -1.96 -7.12 25.01
N ASN A 126 -0.74 -6.70 24.69
CA ASN A 126 -0.20 -5.38 25.02
C ASN A 126 0.73 -4.82 23.92
N ALA A 127 1.15 -3.56 24.07
CA ALA A 127 2.00 -2.87 23.10
C ALA A 127 3.41 -3.49 22.94
N SER A 128 3.86 -4.35 23.85
CA SER A 128 5.13 -5.09 23.77
C SER A 128 4.93 -6.58 23.46
N GLY A 129 3.69 -7.00 23.18
CA GLY A 129 3.36 -8.38 22.86
C GLY A 129 3.82 -8.79 21.47
N PRO A 130 3.65 -10.08 21.11
CA PRO A 130 4.03 -10.56 19.79
C PRO A 130 3.18 -9.91 18.70
N SER A 131 3.84 -9.53 17.60
CA SER A 131 3.20 -9.07 16.37
C SER A 131 2.49 -10.25 15.70
N ILE A 132 1.23 -10.05 15.31
CA ILE A 132 0.41 -11.04 14.62
C ILE A 132 0.00 -10.58 13.22
N ALA A 133 0.01 -9.28 12.96
CA ALA A 133 -0.21 -8.76 11.62
C ALA A 133 0.55 -7.46 11.43
N CYS A 134 0.99 -7.22 10.21
CA CYS A 134 1.93 -6.15 9.89
C CYS A 134 1.65 -5.57 8.50
N GLY A 135 1.78 -4.26 8.34
CA GLY A 135 1.68 -3.61 7.03
C GLY A 135 2.41 -2.28 6.96
N GLN A 136 3.19 -2.07 5.90
CA GLN A 136 3.85 -0.79 5.66
C GLN A 136 2.83 0.25 5.18
N VAL A 137 2.84 1.43 5.81
CA VAL A 137 2.08 2.61 5.37
C VAL A 137 2.81 3.22 4.18
N LYS A 138 2.18 3.18 3.02
CA LYS A 138 2.64 3.86 1.81
C LYS A 138 1.94 5.20 1.72
N VAL A 139 2.72 6.28 1.75
CA VAL A 139 2.21 7.65 1.61
C VAL A 139 2.34 8.07 0.16
N ASN A 140 1.32 8.72 -0.40
CA ASN A 140 1.29 9.05 -1.83
C ASN A 140 2.49 9.91 -2.27
N SER A 141 2.98 10.82 -1.43
CA SER A 141 4.19 11.62 -1.69
C SER A 141 5.44 10.78 -1.91
N GLN A 142 5.58 9.68 -1.18
CA GLN A 142 6.72 8.77 -1.32
C GLN A 142 6.64 7.99 -2.64
N GLU A 143 5.42 7.59 -3.05
CA GLU A 143 5.22 6.96 -4.35
C GLU A 143 5.54 7.94 -5.49
N LEU A 144 5.11 9.21 -5.41
CA LEU A 144 5.46 10.23 -6.39
C LEU A 144 6.97 10.50 -6.45
N ALA A 145 7.67 10.54 -5.31
CA ALA A 145 9.12 10.71 -5.28
C ALA A 145 9.86 9.54 -5.96
N GLN A 146 9.30 8.33 -5.87
CA GLN A 146 9.84 7.14 -6.53
C GLN A 146 9.61 7.16 -8.05
N PHE A 147 8.51 7.76 -8.51
CA PHE A 147 8.27 8.00 -9.94
C PHE A 147 9.14 9.11 -10.54
N ASN A 148 9.51 10.11 -9.75
CA ASN A 148 10.31 11.26 -10.21
C ASN A 148 11.83 11.07 -10.01
N SER A 149 12.25 10.02 -9.32
CA SER A 149 13.65 9.64 -9.25
C SER A 149 14.00 8.82 -10.49
N THR A 150 14.63 9.48 -11.48
CA THR A 150 15.33 8.79 -12.57
C THR A 150 16.20 7.70 -11.93
N PRO A 151 16.01 6.40 -12.26
CA PRO A 151 16.79 5.35 -11.65
C PRO A 151 18.25 5.59 -12.01
N THR A 152 19.03 6.05 -11.03
CA THR A 152 20.47 6.00 -11.14
C THR A 152 20.82 4.55 -10.83
N PRO A 153 21.40 3.78 -11.76
CA PRO A 153 21.75 2.40 -11.51
C PRO A 153 22.91 2.38 -10.50
N THR A 154 22.59 2.29 -9.21
CA THR A 154 23.59 2.01 -8.18
C THR A 154 23.89 0.54 -8.26
N SER A 155 25.01 0.21 -8.89
CA SER A 155 25.59 -1.14 -8.90
C SER A 155 26.07 -1.52 -7.50
N THR A 156 25.16 -1.98 -6.64
CA THR A 156 25.54 -2.65 -5.40
C THR A 156 25.67 -4.13 -5.71
N SER A 157 26.89 -4.59 -6.01
CA SER A 157 27.19 -6.01 -6.15
C SER A 157 27.14 -6.66 -4.77
N THR A 158 26.00 -7.22 -4.40
CA THR A 158 25.96 -8.28 -3.40
C THR A 158 26.13 -9.62 -4.11
N ASN A 159 27.28 -10.23 -3.87
CA ASN A 159 27.57 -11.63 -4.17
C ASN A 159 26.39 -12.51 -3.77
N LEU A 160 25.64 -13.01 -4.75
CA LEU A 160 24.84 -14.21 -4.60
C LEU A 160 25.36 -15.22 -5.60
N SER A 161 26.24 -16.10 -5.13
CA SER A 161 26.72 -17.27 -5.84
C SER A 161 25.56 -18.26 -6.00
N SER A 162 24.77 -18.12 -7.06
CA SER A 162 23.92 -19.21 -7.55
C SER A 162 24.50 -19.75 -8.85
N PHE A 163 24.95 -21.00 -8.74
CA PHE A 163 25.32 -21.87 -9.83
C PHE A 163 24.13 -21.98 -10.81
N ILE A 164 24.26 -21.40 -12.01
CA ILE A 164 23.41 -21.75 -13.16
C ILE A 164 24.32 -21.85 -14.38
N THR A 165 24.52 -23.08 -14.86
CA THR A 165 25.13 -23.34 -16.16
C THR A 165 24.12 -23.02 -17.27
N PRO A 166 24.52 -22.35 -18.38
CA PRO A 166 23.60 -21.73 -19.33
C PRO A 166 23.35 -22.56 -20.60
N THR A 167 22.14 -22.46 -21.12
CA THR A 167 21.74 -22.76 -22.52
C THR A 167 20.32 -22.21 -22.66
N THR A 168 19.89 -21.42 -23.65
CA THR A 168 20.46 -21.01 -24.93
C THR A 168 19.68 -19.77 -25.40
N THR A 169 20.39 -18.91 -26.12
CA THR A 169 19.97 -17.77 -26.96
C THR A 169 18.54 -17.77 -27.49
N ASN A 170 17.82 -16.65 -27.29
CA ASN A 170 17.01 -16.00 -28.33
C ASN A 170 16.84 -14.51 -28.03
N SER A 171 17.04 -13.70 -29.08
CA SER A 171 16.91 -12.24 -29.09
C SER A 171 15.45 -11.82 -28.86
N GLY A 172 15.19 -11.05 -27.81
CA GLY A 172 13.88 -10.46 -27.51
C GLY A 172 14.04 -9.21 -26.64
N SER A 173 13.32 -8.15 -26.98
CA SER A 173 13.46 -6.79 -26.45
C SER A 173 13.22 -6.67 -24.94
N ILE A 174 13.80 -5.61 -24.35
CA ILE A 174 13.80 -5.20 -22.93
C ILE A 174 12.40 -5.10 -22.27
N TRP A 175 11.32 -5.20 -23.05
CA TRP A 175 9.93 -5.15 -22.58
C TRP A 175 9.45 -6.44 -21.88
N ASP A 176 10.11 -7.59 -22.08
CA ASP A 176 9.66 -8.87 -21.50
C ASP A 176 9.92 -9.02 -19.99
N SER A 177 10.81 -8.22 -19.41
CA SER A 177 11.16 -8.32 -17.98
C SER A 177 10.24 -7.56 -17.03
N LEU A 178 9.23 -6.81 -17.54
CA LEU A 178 8.34 -6.00 -16.70
C LEU A 178 7.04 -6.73 -16.25
N LEU A 179 6.80 -7.96 -16.71
CA LEU A 179 5.59 -8.75 -16.40
C LEU A 179 5.84 -9.97 -15.50
N THR A 180 7.02 -10.12 -14.90
CA THR A 180 7.28 -11.19 -13.92
C THR A 180 6.61 -10.86 -12.59
N GLY A 181 5.30 -11.07 -12.51
CA GLY A 181 4.50 -10.82 -11.31
C GLY A 181 3.04 -11.27 -11.38
N PHE A 182 2.53 -11.67 -12.55
CA PHE A 182 1.24 -12.36 -12.63
C PHE A 182 1.43 -13.88 -12.47
N PRO A 183 0.55 -14.59 -11.75
CA PRO A 183 0.55 -16.04 -11.80
C PRO A 183 0.36 -16.46 -13.27
N GLN A 184 1.30 -17.26 -13.77
CA GLN A 184 1.26 -17.81 -15.11
C GLN A 184 0.07 -18.79 -15.17
N THR A 185 -1.12 -18.30 -15.56
CA THR A 185 -2.32 -19.12 -15.71
C THR A 185 -2.24 -19.95 -16.99
N GLY A 186 -1.25 -20.85 -17.09
CA GLY A 186 -1.20 -22.02 -17.98
C GLY A 186 -1.57 -21.89 -19.47
N ALA A 187 -1.77 -20.69 -20.00
CA ALA A 187 -2.18 -20.47 -21.38
C ALA A 187 -1.01 -19.85 -22.13
N GLY A 188 -0.30 -20.68 -22.89
CA GLY A 188 0.67 -20.21 -23.85
C GLY A 188 0.00 -19.39 -24.97
N PRO A 189 0.76 -18.53 -25.68
CA PRO A 189 0.24 -17.85 -26.85
C PRO A 189 -0.19 -18.89 -27.88
N GLY A 190 -1.49 -18.89 -28.21
CA GLY A 190 -2.06 -19.80 -29.19
C GLY A 190 -1.47 -19.52 -30.57
N ASP A 191 -0.77 -20.49 -31.11
CA ASP A 191 -0.49 -20.61 -32.54
C ASP A 191 -1.81 -20.82 -33.30
N HIS A 192 -1.84 -20.44 -34.58
CA HIS A 192 -3.03 -20.49 -35.46
C HIS A 192 -3.63 -21.90 -35.66
N SER A 193 -3.09 -22.91 -34.96
CA SER A 193 -3.47 -24.32 -34.98
C SER A 193 -3.97 -24.86 -33.63
N SER A 194 -3.96 -24.10 -32.54
CA SER A 194 -4.30 -24.62 -31.21
C SER A 194 -5.72 -24.26 -30.76
N TYR A 195 -6.72 -24.91 -31.36
CA TYR A 195 -8.07 -25.02 -30.79
C TYR A 195 -8.60 -26.45 -30.98
N ASP A 196 -8.01 -27.41 -30.28
CA ASP A 196 -8.51 -28.80 -30.30
C ASP A 196 -9.45 -29.02 -29.10
N ASN A 197 -10.74 -28.73 -29.32
CA ASN A 197 -11.80 -28.72 -28.33
C ASN A 197 -12.33 -30.12 -27.97
N TYR A 198 -11.46 -31.14 -27.93
CA TYR A 198 -11.87 -32.54 -27.72
C TYR A 198 -11.70 -33.07 -26.30
N LYS A 199 -11.29 -32.24 -25.33
CA LYS A 199 -10.98 -32.72 -23.97
C LYS A 199 -11.94 -32.22 -22.88
N TYR A 200 -13.24 -32.18 -23.16
CA TYR A 200 -14.25 -32.17 -22.10
C TYR A 200 -15.43 -33.10 -22.44
N PRO A 201 -15.63 -34.20 -21.70
CA PRO A 201 -16.85 -34.98 -21.85
C PRO A 201 -18.03 -34.17 -21.32
N ARG A 202 -19.00 -33.88 -22.18
CA ARG A 202 -20.31 -33.39 -21.73
C ARG A 202 -20.95 -34.50 -20.89
N LYS A 203 -21.21 -34.22 -19.60
CA LYS A 203 -22.06 -35.05 -18.76
C LYS A 203 -23.42 -35.19 -19.47
N ARG A 204 -23.84 -36.43 -19.69
CA ARG A 204 -25.23 -36.76 -20.04
C ARG A 204 -26.12 -36.59 -18.83
#